data_AF-A0A9X6FHD2-F1
#
_entry.id   AF-A0A9X6FHD2-F1
#
_cell.length_a   1.000
_cell.length_b   1.000
_cell.length_c   1.000
_cell.angle_alpha   90.00
_cell.angle_beta   90.00
_cell.angle_gamma   90.00
#
_symmetry.space_group_name_H-M   'P 1'
#
loop_
_entity.id
_entity.type
_entity.pdbx_description
1 polymer ?
#
loop_
_entity_poly.entity_id
_entity_poly.type
_entity_poly.pdbx_seq_one_letter_code
_entity_poly.pdbx_strand_id
1 'polypeptide(L)' 'MLENSMVIGNRQDSPFNNVMDHCQSCGKEIYFDEEYRDIDGDYIHDETDCIKQYVESHSIKKVAGE' A
#
# COMPACT_ATOMS: atom_id res chain seq x y z
N MET A 1 6.43 2.20 45.49
CA MET A 1 5.59 1.16 44.88
C MET A 1 4.54 1.93 44.09
N LEU A 2 4.59 2.07 42.77
CA LEU A 2 4.74 1.05 41.73
C LEU A 2 5.43 1.64 40.49
N GLU A 3 6.23 0.82 39.83
CA GLU A 3 7.07 1.11 38.68
C GLU A 3 6.30 1.17 37.34
N ASN A 4 6.96 1.74 36.33
CA ASN A 4 6.60 1.88 34.90
C ASN A 4 5.68 0.81 34.28
N SER A 5 4.81 1.25 33.35
CA SER A 5 4.56 0.50 32.11
C SER A 5 4.31 1.42 30.92
N MET A 6 5.13 1.19 29.90
CA MET A 6 5.05 1.63 28.52
C MET A 6 3.69 1.35 27.85
N VAL A 7 3.50 1.96 26.66
CA VAL A 7 2.80 1.36 25.49
C VAL A 7 1.26 1.46 25.64
N ILE A 8 0.47 2.12 24.79
CA ILE A 8 0.48 2.34 23.33
C ILE A 8 -0.44 3.54 23.06
N GLY A 9 -0.11 4.36 22.05
CA GLY A 9 -1.09 5.30 21.49
C GLY A 9 -2.42 4.60 21.26
N ASN A 10 -3.51 5.23 21.70
CA ASN A 10 -4.87 4.76 21.39
C ASN A 10 -5.08 4.87 19.88
N ARG A 11 -4.59 3.90 19.10
CA ARG A 11 -4.86 3.70 17.68
C ARG A 11 -6.11 2.83 17.55
N GLN A 12 -7.17 3.21 18.25
CA GLN A 12 -8.51 2.64 18.13
C GLN A 12 -9.50 3.77 17.96
N ASP A 13 -9.23 4.64 16.99
CA ASP A 13 -10.29 5.28 16.23
C ASP A 13 -10.25 4.55 14.88
N SER A 14 -10.87 3.38 14.84
CA SER A 14 -10.99 2.58 13.61
C SER A 14 -12.34 2.93 12.99
N PRO A 15 -12.45 3.95 12.13
CA PRO A 15 -13.62 4.07 11.28
C PRO A 15 -13.52 2.92 10.28
N PHE A 16 -14.26 1.84 10.51
CA PHE A 16 -14.57 0.81 9.51
C PHE A 16 -13.33 0.28 8.78
N ASN A 17 -12.72 -0.80 9.29
CA ASN A 17 -11.57 -1.46 8.65
C ASN A 17 -12.00 -2.18 7.35
N ASN A 18 -12.38 -1.39 6.35
CA ASN A 18 -12.68 -1.79 4.99
C ASN A 18 -11.41 -1.72 4.11
N VAL A 19 -10.24 -1.55 4.72
CA VAL A 19 -8.96 -1.64 4.04
C VAL A 19 -8.74 -3.10 3.65
N MET A 20 -8.63 -3.35 2.34
CA MET A 20 -8.23 -4.64 1.79
C MET A 20 -6.72 -4.82 1.85
N ASP A 21 -5.98 -3.88 1.26
CA ASP A 21 -4.53 -3.95 1.14
C ASP A 21 -3.92 -2.55 0.99
N HIS A 22 -2.64 -2.43 0.65
CA HIS A 22 -1.98 -1.15 0.39
C HIS A 22 -1.44 -1.11 -1.03
N CYS A 23 -1.63 0.02 -1.70
CA CYS A 23 -1.13 0.26 -3.04
C CYS A 23 0.39 0.26 -3.04
N GLN A 24 1.01 -0.67 -3.77
CA GLN A 24 2.46 -0.80 -3.86
C GLN A 24 3.13 0.43 -4.50
N SER A 25 2.38 1.23 -5.25
CA SER A 25 2.89 2.46 -5.86
C SER A 25 2.94 3.65 -4.90
N CYS A 26 1.81 4.00 -4.29
CA CYS A 26 1.67 5.23 -3.50
C CYS A 26 1.72 4.98 -1.98
N GLY A 27 1.66 3.72 -1.54
CA GLY A 27 1.69 3.31 -0.14
C GLY A 27 0.40 3.61 0.64
N LYS A 28 -0.66 4.06 -0.05
CA LYS A 28 -1.97 4.33 0.57
C LYS A 28 -2.80 3.05 0.63
N GLU A 29 -3.75 3.03 1.56
CA GLU A 29 -4.73 1.97 1.73
C GLU A 29 -5.63 1.83 0.50
N ILE A 30 -5.96 0.59 0.13
CA ILE A 30 -6.97 0.20 -0.87
C ILE A 30 -8.18 -0.30 -0.10
N TYR A 31 -9.34 0.29 -0.34
CA TYR A 31 -10.59 -0.07 0.33
C TYR A 31 -11.41 -1.08 -0.49
N PHE A 32 -12.25 -1.90 0.16
CA PHE A 32 -13.12 -2.89 -0.49
C PHE A 32 -14.03 -2.33 -1.60
N ASP A 33 -14.36 -1.04 -1.54
CA ASP A 33 -15.24 -0.35 -2.49
C ASP A 33 -14.45 0.37 -3.60
N GLU A 34 -13.11 0.33 -3.57
CA GLU A 34 -12.25 0.97 -4.57
C GLU A 34 -11.82 0.01 -5.68
N GLU A 35 -11.63 0.57 -6.88
CA GLU A 35 -11.08 -0.17 -8.02
C GLU A 35 -9.55 -0.31 -7.88
N TYR A 36 -9.09 -1.56 -7.96
CA TYR A 36 -7.68 -1.90 -7.87
C TYR A 36 -7.28 -2.96 -8.90
N ARG A 37 -5.98 -3.03 -9.18
CA ARG A 37 -5.32 -3.98 -10.06
C ARG A 37 -4.39 -4.85 -9.23
N ASP A 38 -4.49 -6.15 -9.45
CA ASP A 38 -3.53 -7.15 -8.98
C ASP A 38 -2.50 -7.40 -10.09
N ILE A 39 -1.22 -7.17 -9.79
CA ILE A 39 -0.09 -7.38 -10.71
C ILE A 39 0.96 -8.20 -9.97
N ASP A 40 1.06 -9.49 -10.30
CA ASP A 40 2.03 -10.41 -9.66
C ASP A 40 1.91 -10.49 -8.12
N GLY A 41 0.70 -10.28 -7.58
CA GLY A 41 0.46 -10.21 -6.14
C GLY A 41 0.71 -8.83 -5.51
N ASP A 42 1.08 -7.82 -6.30
CA ASP A 42 1.08 -6.43 -5.88
C ASP A 42 -0.29 -5.79 -6.18
N TYR A 43 -0.91 -5.24 -5.15
CA TYR A 43 -2.16 -4.49 -5.27
C TYR A 43 -1.86 -3.02 -5.58
N ILE A 44 -2.57 -2.44 -6.55
CA ILE A 44 -2.37 -1.06 -7.00
C ILE A 44 -3.72 -0.44 -7.29
N HIS A 45 -3.94 0.83 -6.91
CA HIS A 45 -5.12 1.57 -7.36
C HIS A 45 -5.22 1.57 -8.89
N ASP A 46 -6.43 1.46 -9.45
CA ASP A 46 -6.68 1.64 -10.90
C ASP A 46 -6.52 3.11 -11.35
N GLU A 47 -5.70 3.88 -10.63
CA GLU A 47 -5.35 5.24 -10.98
C GLU A 47 -4.15 5.24 -11.93
N THR A 48 -4.22 6.05 -12.99
CA THR A 48 -3.13 6.15 -13.97
C THR A 48 -1.82 6.59 -13.33
N ASP A 49 -1.87 7.41 -12.26
CA ASP A 49 -0.70 7.83 -11.51
C ASP A 49 -0.01 6.64 -10.83
N CYS A 50 -0.77 5.87 -10.04
CA CYS A 50 -0.28 4.67 -9.37
C CYS A 50 0.23 3.61 -10.35
N ILE A 51 -0.50 3.36 -11.45
CA ILE A 51 -0.06 2.41 -12.47
C ILE A 51 1.25 2.87 -13.12
N LYS A 52 1.36 4.16 -13.47
CA LYS A 52 2.56 4.69 -14.13
C LYS A 52 3.76 4.61 -13.19
N GLN A 53 3.62 5.07 -11.95
CA GLN A 53 4.68 5.02 -10.94
C GLN A 53 5.14 3.59 -10.63
N TYR A 54 4.20 2.65 -10.50
CA TYR A 54 4.53 1.24 -10.34
C TYR A 54 5.26 0.69 -11.54
N VAL A 55 4.76 0.93 -12.76
CA VAL A 55 5.47 0.52 -13.97
C VAL A 55 6.84 1.17 -14.04
N GLU A 56 7.03 2.44 -13.70
CA GLU A 56 8.35 3.07 -13.70
C GLU A 56 9.32 2.42 -12.68
N SER A 57 8.81 1.97 -11.53
CA SER A 57 9.62 1.31 -10.48
C SER A 57 9.87 -0.18 -10.76
N HIS A 58 8.86 -0.91 -11.23
CA HIS A 58 8.91 -2.35 -11.56
C HIS A 58 9.34 -2.63 -12.99
N SER A 59 9.42 -1.61 -13.85
CA SER A 59 10.17 -1.68 -15.10
C SER A 59 11.62 -1.85 -14.73
N ILE A 60 12.01 -3.11 -14.53
CA ILE A 60 13.37 -3.57 -14.75
C ILE A 60 13.69 -3.03 -16.13
N LYS A 61 14.43 -1.93 -16.20
CA LYS A 61 15.05 -1.47 -17.43
C LYS A 61 15.76 -2.71 -17.95
N LYS A 62 15.17 -3.38 -18.95
CA LYS A 62 15.87 -4.39 -19.73
C LYS A 62 16.95 -3.57 -20.41
N VAL A 63 18.07 -3.38 -19.71
CA VAL A 63 19.26 -2.80 -20.30
C VAL A 63 19.62 -3.84 -21.35
N ALA A 64 19.38 -3.49 -22.61
CA ALA A 64 19.93 -4.22 -23.73
C ALA A 64 21.43 -3.93 -23.68
N GLY A 65 22.18 -4.81 -23.05
CA GLY A 65 23.62 -4.75 -22.85
C GLY A 65 23.96 -5.66 -21.67
N GLU A 66 24.53 -6.84 -21.88
CA GLU A 66 25.73 -7.11 -22.66
C GLU A 66 25.69 -8.50 -23.32
#